data_AF-A0A255YHR5-F1
#
_entry.id   AF-A0A255YHR5-F1
#
_cell.length_a   1.000
_cell.length_b   1.000
_cell.length_c   1.000
_cell.angle_alpha   90.00
_cell.angle_beta   90.00
_cell.angle_gamma   90.00
#
_symmetry.space_group_name_H-M   'P 1'
#
loop_
_entity.id
_entity.type
_entity.pdbx_description
1 polymer ?
#
loop_
_entity_poly.entity_id
_entity_poly.type
_entity_poly.pdbx_seq_one_letter_code
_entity_poly.pdbx_strand_id
1 'polypeptide(L)'
;MIRALLLALPLLLGGCASLLLGQARPCPGPAAGALAMLECQAGRGDKPAQLELGIRLEEGRGIAADPERAAQLYRQAASFTSGTIWVYVPGINGAAGTVMPVRSAPDQPGLAEAKYRLGLLYLAGRGVPRDAAEGQEWIRKAIEAGYRPPSERKRAA
;
A
#
# COMPACT_ATOMS: atom_id res chain seq x y z
N MET A 1 66.54 -16.10 12.69
CA MET A 1 65.88 -14.83 12.31
C MET A 1 65.41 -15.01 10.87
N ILE A 2 64.15 -15.09 10.43
CA ILE A 2 62.80 -14.85 10.94
C ILE A 2 61.87 -15.83 10.18
N ARG A 3 60.85 -16.36 10.88
CA ARG A 3 59.76 -17.26 10.42
C ARG A 3 59.13 -16.78 9.09
N ALA A 4 59.08 -17.61 8.06
CA ALA A 4 58.00 -18.58 7.79
C ALA A 4 56.60 -17.93 7.71
N LEU A 5 56.25 -17.59 6.47
CA LEU A 5 54.93 -17.64 5.84
C LEU A 5 53.92 -18.53 6.60
N LEU A 6 52.76 -17.97 6.98
CA LEU A 6 51.41 -18.56 6.95
C LEU A 6 50.49 -17.95 8.04
N LEU A 7 49.32 -17.49 7.57
CA LEU A 7 48.04 -17.43 8.30
C LEU A 7 47.88 -16.39 9.42
N ALA A 8 47.27 -15.25 9.08
CA ALA A 8 46.09 -14.70 9.78
C ALA A 8 45.64 -13.39 9.13
N LEU A 9 45.09 -13.47 7.93
CA LEU A 9 44.17 -12.44 7.44
C LEU A 9 42.76 -12.93 7.79
N PRO A 10 42.12 -12.51 8.90
CA PRO A 10 40.71 -12.79 9.08
C PRO A 10 39.96 -11.87 8.11
N LEU A 11 39.74 -12.43 6.92
CA LEU A 11 38.71 -12.08 5.96
C LEU A 11 37.42 -11.67 6.72
N LEU A 12 36.98 -10.43 6.54
CA LEU A 12 35.75 -10.07 5.82
C LEU A 12 34.46 -10.90 6.07
N LEU A 13 34.33 -11.60 7.20
CA LEU A 13 33.16 -12.42 7.55
C LEU A 13 32.55 -12.06 8.90
N GLY A 14 32.96 -10.94 9.51
CA GLY A 14 32.37 -10.43 10.76
C GLY A 14 31.22 -9.43 10.58
N GLY A 15 30.87 -9.08 9.34
CA GLY A 15 29.91 -8.00 9.05
C GLY A 15 28.58 -8.42 8.40
N CYS A 16 28.42 -9.70 8.01
CA CYS A 16 27.22 -10.15 7.26
C CYS A 16 26.29 -11.08 8.05
N ALA A 17 26.59 -11.44 9.31
CA ALA A 17 25.70 -12.31 10.09
C ALA A 17 24.42 -11.62 10.58
N SER A 18 24.33 -10.29 10.53
CA SER A 18 23.09 -9.53 10.82
C SER A 18 22.21 -9.31 9.58
N LEU A 19 22.70 -9.64 8.39
CA LEU A 19 22.01 -9.47 7.11
C LEU A 19 21.26 -10.74 6.64
N LEU A 20 21.30 -11.82 7.43
CA LEU A 20 20.80 -13.15 7.03
C LEU A 20 19.55 -13.64 7.78
N LEU A 21 18.79 -12.75 8.42
CA LEU A 21 17.44 -13.09 8.86
C LEU A 21 16.49 -11.94 8.52
N GLY A 22 16.06 -11.92 7.25
CA GLY A 22 14.80 -11.32 6.82
C GLY A 22 13.59 -12.02 7.43
N GLN A 23 13.63 -12.26 8.74
CA GLN A 23 12.47 -12.71 9.49
C GLN A 23 11.61 -11.47 9.70
N ALA A 24 10.65 -11.27 8.79
CA ALA A 24 9.54 -10.35 9.03
C ALA A 24 8.99 -10.69 10.43
N ARG A 25 9.17 -9.77 11.40
CA ARG A 25 8.70 -10.00 12.76
C ARG A 25 7.24 -10.47 12.68
N PRO A 26 6.90 -11.60 13.33
CA PRO A 26 5.53 -12.08 13.31
C PRO A 26 4.63 -10.98 13.88
N CYS A 27 3.44 -10.80 13.30
CA CYS A 27 2.51 -9.83 13.85
C CYS A 27 2.25 -10.15 15.31
N PRO A 28 2.13 -9.12 16.15
CA PRO A 28 1.93 -9.33 17.56
C PRO A 28 0.61 -10.09 17.74
N GLY A 29 0.58 -11.00 18.72
CA GLY A 29 -0.60 -11.85 18.96
C GLY A 29 -1.84 -11.04 19.36
N PRO A 30 -3.02 -11.68 19.47
CA PRO A 30 -4.28 -11.01 19.79
C PRO A 30 -4.30 -10.29 21.15
N ALA A 31 -3.34 -10.57 22.03
CA ALA A 31 -3.12 -9.84 23.28
C ALA A 31 -2.48 -8.46 23.08
N ALA A 32 -1.93 -8.16 21.90
CA ALA A 32 -1.45 -6.84 21.57
C ALA A 32 -2.60 -5.91 21.20
N GLY A 33 -2.44 -4.62 21.53
CA GLY A 33 -3.48 -3.63 21.28
C GLY A 33 -3.89 -3.55 19.80
N ALA A 34 -5.15 -3.18 19.56
CA ALA A 34 -5.75 -3.12 18.22
C ALA A 34 -4.94 -2.25 17.23
N LEU A 35 -4.26 -1.21 17.72
CA LEU A 35 -3.37 -0.38 16.92
C LEU A 35 -2.11 -1.13 16.47
N ALA A 36 -1.44 -1.85 17.36
CA ALA A 36 -0.21 -2.58 17.03
C ALA A 36 -0.49 -3.68 15.99
N MET A 37 -1.66 -4.33 16.10
CA MET A 37 -2.09 -5.27 15.09
C MET A 37 -2.32 -4.56 13.75
N LEU A 38 -3.08 -3.47 13.76
CA LEU A 38 -3.41 -2.69 12.56
C LEU A 38 -2.14 -2.19 11.83
N GLU A 39 -1.15 -1.67 12.57
CA GLU A 39 0.13 -1.26 12.00
C GLU A 39 0.90 -2.42 11.37
N CYS A 40 0.87 -3.61 11.99
CA CYS A 40 1.50 -4.79 11.41
C CYS A 40 0.83 -5.24 10.11
N GLN A 41 -0.51 -5.27 10.08
CA GLN A 41 -1.28 -5.58 8.87
C GLN A 41 -1.00 -4.56 7.75
N ALA A 42 -1.08 -3.28 8.07
CA ALA A 42 -0.82 -2.22 7.09
C ALA A 42 0.60 -2.30 6.51
N GLY A 43 1.60 -2.60 7.36
CA GLY A 43 2.99 -2.83 6.94
C GLY A 43 3.20 -4.08 6.07
N ARG A 44 2.27 -5.05 6.12
CA ARG A 44 2.26 -6.24 5.25
C ARG A 44 1.52 -6.02 3.92
N GLY A 45 1.01 -4.82 3.68
CA GLY A 45 0.29 -4.50 2.45
C GLY A 45 -1.21 -4.79 2.50
N ASP A 46 -1.76 -5.08 3.68
CA ASP A 46 -3.20 -5.25 3.85
C ASP A 46 -3.91 -3.91 3.58
N LYS A 47 -4.62 -3.83 2.45
CA LYS A 47 -5.22 -2.58 1.96
C LYS A 47 -6.32 -2.04 2.89
N PRO A 48 -7.23 -2.88 3.44
CA PRO A 48 -8.19 -2.41 4.45
C PRO A 48 -7.50 -1.84 5.70
N ALA A 49 -6.44 -2.47 6.19
CA ALA A 49 -5.66 -1.95 7.31
C ALA A 49 -4.94 -0.63 6.97
N GLN A 50 -4.40 -0.49 5.76
CA GLN A 50 -3.83 0.78 5.29
C GLN A 50 -4.87 1.90 5.28
N LEU A 51 -6.09 1.63 4.80
CA LEU A 51 -7.19 2.58 4.84
C LEU A 51 -7.53 2.98 6.28
N GLU A 52 -7.80 2.00 7.16
CA GLU A 52 -8.21 2.26 8.53
C GLU A 52 -7.13 2.99 9.34
N LEU A 53 -5.86 2.60 9.17
CA LEU A 53 -4.75 3.30 9.80
C LEU A 53 -4.61 4.73 9.27
N GLY A 54 -4.76 4.92 7.96
CA GLY A 54 -4.78 6.25 7.34
C GLY A 54 -5.89 7.13 7.92
N ILE A 55 -7.10 6.62 8.10
CA ILE A 55 -8.22 7.34 8.72
C ILE A 55 -7.89 7.76 10.16
N ARG A 56 -7.29 6.86 10.96
CA ARG A 56 -6.90 7.19 12.33
C ARG A 56 -5.83 8.28 12.39
N LEU A 57 -4.86 8.26 11.47
CA LEU A 57 -3.82 9.28 11.36
C LEU A 57 -4.38 10.60 10.81
N GLU A 58 -5.35 10.56 9.90
CA GLU A 58 -6.01 11.77 9.38
C GLU A 58 -6.84 12.49 10.46
N GLU A 59 -7.57 11.72 11.26
CA GLU A 59 -8.52 12.21 12.27
C GLU A 59 -7.93 12.37 13.67
N GLY A 60 -6.75 11.80 13.94
CA GLY A 60 -6.14 11.76 15.27
C GLY A 60 -6.87 10.83 16.26
N ARG A 61 -7.51 9.76 15.77
CA ARG A 61 -8.29 8.82 16.61
C ARG A 61 -7.39 7.80 17.28
N GLY A 62 -7.11 8.00 18.57
CA GLY A 62 -6.31 7.06 19.38
C GLY A 62 -4.82 7.06 19.07
N ILE A 63 -4.38 7.91 18.13
CA ILE A 63 -2.99 8.18 17.76
C ILE A 63 -2.86 9.65 17.37
N ALA A 64 -1.65 10.20 17.46
CA ALA A 64 -1.39 11.57 17.00
C ALA A 64 -1.71 11.71 15.51
N ALA A 65 -2.34 12.83 15.14
CA ALA A 65 -2.67 13.10 13.75
C ALA A 65 -1.38 13.28 12.92
N ASP A 66 -1.32 12.60 11.78
CA ASP A 66 -0.22 12.64 10.83
C ASP A 66 -0.79 12.55 9.41
N PRO A 67 -1.15 13.69 8.81
CA PRO A 67 -1.77 13.72 7.50
C PRO A 67 -0.81 13.25 6.39
N GLU A 68 0.51 13.36 6.59
CA GLU A 68 1.51 12.92 5.62
C GLU A 68 1.56 11.40 5.55
N ARG A 69 1.69 10.75 6.72
CA ARG A 69 1.63 9.29 6.80
C ARG A 69 0.26 8.75 6.37
N ALA A 70 -0.83 9.48 6.65
CA ALA A 70 -2.16 9.14 6.12
C ALA A 70 -2.20 9.16 4.58
N ALA A 71 -1.67 10.21 3.95
CA ALA A 71 -1.62 10.29 2.49
C ALA A 71 -0.80 9.16 1.86
N GLN A 72 0.34 8.80 2.48
CA GLN A 72 1.16 7.67 2.03
C GLN A 72 0.38 6.35 2.11
N LEU A 73 -0.30 6.09 3.23
CA LEU A 73 -1.13 4.89 3.40
C LEU A 73 -2.31 4.86 2.43
N TYR A 74 -2.96 6.00 2.15
CA TYR A 74 -4.01 6.06 1.14
C TYR A 74 -3.47 5.82 -0.27
N ARG A 75 -2.29 6.34 -0.62
CA ARG A 75 -1.66 6.05 -1.90
C ARG A 75 -1.32 4.56 -2.02
N GLN A 76 -0.83 3.94 -0.94
CA GLN A 76 -0.60 2.50 -0.89
C GLN A 76 -1.92 1.72 -1.03
N ALA A 77 -2.96 2.09 -0.28
CA ALA A 77 -4.27 1.46 -0.34
C ALA A 77 -4.92 1.61 -1.73
N ALA A 78 -4.70 2.76 -2.39
CA ALA A 78 -5.20 3.08 -3.73
C ALA A 78 -4.39 2.43 -4.87
N SER A 79 -3.20 1.88 -4.59
CA SER A 79 -2.30 1.29 -5.60
C SER A 79 -2.59 -0.21 -5.83
N PHE A 80 -2.88 -0.58 -7.09
CA PHE A 80 -3.33 -1.91 -7.57
C PHE A 80 -4.54 -2.45 -6.78
N THR A 81 -5.76 -2.47 -7.32
CA THR A 81 -6.18 -3.29 -8.47
C THR A 81 -7.53 -2.79 -9.01
N SER A 82 -7.51 -1.93 -10.02
CA SER A 82 -8.67 -1.76 -10.89
C SER A 82 -8.11 -1.42 -12.27
N GLY A 83 -7.67 -2.47 -12.96
CA GLY A 83 -7.08 -2.37 -14.28
C GLY A 83 -7.18 -3.68 -15.04
N THR A 84 -7.40 -3.57 -16.34
CA THR A 84 -7.28 -4.70 -17.26
C THR A 84 -5.82 -5.14 -17.29
N ILE A 85 -5.53 -6.33 -16.80
CA ILE A 85 -4.24 -6.98 -16.97
C ILE A 85 -4.25 -7.64 -18.35
N TRP A 86 -3.29 -7.31 -19.20
CA TRP A 86 -3.13 -7.97 -20.49
C TRP A 86 -2.25 -9.19 -20.31
N VAL A 87 -2.84 -10.38 -20.40
CA VAL A 87 -2.12 -11.65 -20.32
C VAL A 87 -1.92 -12.18 -21.72
N TYR A 88 -0.65 -12.39 -22.11
CA TYR A 88 -0.33 -13.11 -23.33
C TYR A 88 -0.47 -14.62 -23.10
N VAL A 89 -1.31 -15.26 -23.91
CA VAL A 89 -1.49 -16.69 -23.96
C VAL A 89 -0.80 -17.20 -25.22
N PRO A 90 0.33 -17.94 -25.11
CA PRO A 90 1.00 -18.49 -26.27
C PRO A 90 0.09 -19.52 -26.96
N GLY A 91 0.06 -19.49 -28.29
CA GLY A 91 -0.63 -20.51 -29.07
C GLY A 91 0.10 -21.84 -29.01
N ILE A 92 -0.66 -22.94 -29.07
CA ILE A 92 -0.13 -24.30 -29.10
C ILE A 92 -0.35 -24.93 -30.48
N ASN A 93 0.52 -25.85 -30.90
CA ASN A 93 0.43 -26.58 -32.17
C ASN A 93 0.33 -25.70 -33.43
N GLY A 94 1.13 -24.63 -33.49
CA GLY A 94 1.15 -23.73 -34.65
C GLY A 94 -0.01 -22.72 -34.69
N ALA A 95 -0.88 -22.69 -33.69
CA ALA A 95 -1.86 -21.62 -33.53
C ALA A 95 -1.19 -20.31 -33.11
N ALA A 96 -1.78 -19.17 -33.48
CA ALA A 96 -1.33 -17.86 -33.04
C ALA A 96 -1.62 -17.64 -31.54
N GLY A 97 -0.73 -16.90 -30.86
CA GLY A 97 -0.97 -16.45 -29.49
C GLY A 97 -2.07 -15.38 -29.41
N THR A 98 -2.71 -15.28 -28.25
CA THR A 98 -3.78 -14.30 -28.00
C THR A 98 -3.41 -13.44 -26.80
N VAL A 99 -3.75 -12.15 -26.83
CA VAL A 99 -3.67 -11.27 -25.67
C VAL A 99 -5.07 -11.15 -25.08
N MET A 100 -5.26 -11.63 -23.85
CA MET A 100 -6.55 -11.59 -23.17
C MET A 100 -6.56 -10.49 -22.09
N PRO A 101 -7.59 -9.63 -22.07
CA PRO A 101 -7.83 -8.75 -20.94
C PRO A 101 -8.37 -9.56 -19.76
N VAL A 102 -7.58 -9.69 -18.69
CA VAL A 102 -8.04 -10.21 -17.39
C VAL A 102 -8.41 -9.02 -16.53
N ARG A 103 -9.70 -8.86 -16.25
CA ARG A 103 -10.17 -7.88 -15.28
C ARG A 103 -9.69 -8.35 -13.90
N SER A 104 -8.71 -7.64 -13.32
CA SER A 104 -8.36 -7.86 -11.92
C SER A 104 -9.60 -7.64 -11.06
N ALA A 105 -9.74 -8.43 -9.97
CA ALA A 105 -10.92 -8.49 -9.12
C ALA A 105 -11.49 -7.10 -8.78
N PRO A 106 -12.82 -6.97 -8.57
CA PRO A 106 -13.40 -5.72 -8.10
C PRO A 106 -12.65 -5.25 -6.84
N ASP A 107 -12.41 -3.93 -6.76
CA ASP A 107 -11.80 -3.28 -5.60
C ASP A 107 -12.45 -3.83 -4.31
N GLN A 108 -11.64 -4.25 -3.34
CA GLN A 108 -12.16 -4.62 -2.02
C GLN A 108 -12.96 -3.44 -1.43
N PRO A 109 -13.97 -3.70 -0.57
CA PRO A 109 -14.70 -2.62 0.10
C PRO A 109 -13.73 -1.64 0.78
N GLY A 110 -13.87 -0.34 0.52
CA GLY A 110 -13.03 0.71 1.11
C GLY A 110 -11.85 1.19 0.26
N LEU A 111 -11.42 0.47 -0.79
CA LEU A 111 -10.32 0.97 -1.65
C LEU A 111 -10.71 2.23 -2.42
N ALA A 112 -11.98 2.31 -2.83
CA ALA A 112 -12.52 3.48 -3.47
C ALA A 112 -12.64 4.68 -2.47
N GLU A 113 -12.80 4.40 -1.17
CA GLU A 113 -12.72 5.43 -0.13
C GLU A 113 -11.29 5.97 0.02
N ALA A 114 -10.27 5.10 -0.02
CA ALA A 114 -8.87 5.55 0.02
C ALA A 114 -8.54 6.51 -1.14
N LYS A 115 -9.01 6.22 -2.36
CA LYS A 115 -8.88 7.10 -3.53
C LYS A 115 -9.55 8.46 -3.27
N TYR A 116 -10.77 8.46 -2.74
CA TYR A 116 -11.50 9.69 -2.42
C TYR A 116 -10.77 10.54 -1.36
N ARG A 117 -10.35 9.93 -0.25
CA ARG A 117 -9.63 10.62 0.84
C ARG A 117 -8.29 11.16 0.38
N LEU A 118 -7.53 10.39 -0.40
CA LEU A 118 -6.29 10.88 -1.02
C LEU A 118 -6.56 12.12 -1.88
N GLY A 119 -7.62 12.11 -2.69
CA GLY A 119 -8.04 13.26 -3.48
C GLY A 119 -8.32 14.49 -2.61
N LEU A 120 -9.03 14.32 -1.49
CA LEU A 120 -9.26 15.42 -0.54
C LEU A 120 -7.97 15.97 0.07
N LEU A 121 -6.99 15.11 0.40
CA LEU A 121 -5.70 15.55 0.94
C LEU A 121 -4.93 16.41 -0.07
N TYR A 122 -4.93 16.04 -1.35
CA TYR A 122 -4.36 16.85 -2.44
C TYR A 122 -5.09 18.19 -2.65
N LEU A 123 -6.43 18.19 -2.62
CA LEU A 123 -7.21 19.42 -2.76
C LEU A 123 -6.94 20.40 -1.61
N ALA A 124 -6.80 19.87 -0.40
CA ALA A 124 -6.57 20.64 0.82
C ALA A 124 -5.09 20.99 1.06
N GLY A 125 -4.14 20.32 0.40
CA GLY A 125 -2.70 20.44 0.69
C GLY A 125 -2.32 19.93 2.08
N ARG A 126 -3.00 18.89 2.57
CA ARG A 126 -2.77 18.30 3.90
C ARG A 126 -1.89 17.06 3.80
N GLY A 127 -0.67 17.13 4.33
CA GLY A 127 0.27 16.00 4.29
C GLY A 127 0.85 15.69 2.90
N VAL A 128 0.38 16.38 1.87
CA VAL A 128 0.91 16.39 0.51
C VAL A 128 0.88 17.83 -0.02
N PRO A 129 1.77 18.20 -0.94
CA PRO A 129 1.65 19.47 -1.66
C PRO A 129 0.28 19.58 -2.31
N ARG A 130 -0.30 20.78 -2.27
CA ARG A 130 -1.60 21.03 -2.87
C ARG A 130 -1.53 20.85 -4.38
N ASP A 131 -2.34 19.94 -4.92
CA ASP A 131 -2.49 19.71 -6.35
C ASP A 131 -3.96 19.47 -6.67
N ALA A 132 -4.59 20.47 -7.29
CA ALA A 132 -6.01 20.39 -7.61
C ALA A 132 -6.31 19.36 -8.72
N ALA A 133 -5.41 19.24 -9.70
CA ALA A 133 -5.60 18.34 -10.83
C ALA A 133 -5.47 16.89 -10.38
N GLU A 134 -4.43 16.58 -9.59
CA GLU A 134 -4.24 15.25 -9.03
C GLU A 134 -5.37 14.88 -8.06
N GLY A 135 -5.80 15.82 -7.21
CA GLY A 135 -6.91 15.61 -6.28
C GLY A 135 -8.23 15.26 -6.98
N GLN A 136 -8.57 15.98 -8.05
CA GLN A 136 -9.78 15.71 -8.85
C GLN A 136 -9.70 14.36 -9.56
N GLU A 137 -8.53 14.00 -10.07
CA GLU A 137 -8.31 12.72 -10.75
C GLU A 137 -8.49 11.52 -9.80
N TRP A 138 -8.00 11.62 -8.56
CA TRP A 138 -8.22 10.59 -7.55
C TRP A 138 -9.70 10.46 -7.15
N ILE A 139 -10.42 11.58 -7.02
CA ILE A 139 -11.87 11.57 -6.76
C ILE A 139 -12.64 10.94 -7.93
N ARG A 140 -12.30 11.27 -9.17
CA ARG A 140 -12.90 10.67 -10.37
C ARG A 140 -12.75 9.14 -10.35
N LYS A 141 -11.54 8.65 -10.09
CA LYS A 141 -11.25 7.21 -9.96
C LYS A 141 -12.03 6.54 -8.82
N ALA A 142 -12.28 7.25 -7.72
CA ALA A 142 -13.11 6.74 -6.63
C ALA A 142 -14.57 6.54 -7.06
N ILE A 143 -15.14 7.52 -7.77
CA ILE A 143 -16.51 7.48 -8.27
C ILE A 143 -16.67 6.39 -9.33
N GLU A 144 -15.71 6.26 -10.25
CA GLU A 144 -15.68 5.18 -11.26
C GLU A 144 -15.59 3.79 -10.63
N ALA A 145 -14.94 3.67 -9.47
CA ALA A 145 -14.93 2.47 -8.65
C ALA A 145 -16.20 2.28 -7.81
N GLY A 146 -17.21 3.15 -7.96
CA GLY A 146 -18.51 3.04 -7.29
C GLY A 146 -18.58 3.69 -5.91
N TYR A 147 -17.57 4.45 -5.48
CA TYR A 147 -17.63 5.19 -4.23
C TYR A 147 -18.65 6.33 -4.34
N ARG A 148 -19.66 6.32 -3.46
CA ARG A 148 -20.53 7.48 -3.24
C ARG A 148 -20.17 8.16 -1.92
N PRO A 149 -19.68 9.41 -1.95
CA PRO A 149 -19.40 10.14 -0.73
C PRO A 149 -20.71 10.36 0.06
N PRO A 150 -20.62 10.51 1.40
CA PRO A 150 -21.80 10.72 2.25
C PRO A 150 -22.66 11.92 1.83
N SER A 151 -22.06 12.94 1.19
CA SER A 151 -22.75 14.14 0.68
C SER A 151 -23.73 13.85 -0.47
N GLU A 152 -23.53 12.77 -1.22
CA GLU A 152 -24.41 12.37 -2.33
C GLU A 152 -25.46 11.35 -1.93
N ARG A 153 -25.22 10.56 -0.86
CA ARG A 153 -26.21 9.61 -0.33
C ARG A 153 -27.52 10.28 0.08
N LYS A 154 -27.45 11.53 0.55
CA LYS A 154 -28.62 12.34 0.96
C LYS A 154 -29.44 12.92 -0.20
N ARG A 155 -28.95 12.89 -1.44
CA ARG A 155 -29.70 13.38 -2.63
C ARG A 155 -30.41 12.27 -3.38
N ALA A 156 -30.09 11.02 -3.07
CA ALA A 156 -30.63 9.83 -3.72
C ALA A 156 -31.69 9.09 -2.85
N ALA A 157 -32.07 9.69 -1.73
CA ALA A 157 -33.11 9.23 -0.80
C ALA A 157 -34.15 10.35 -0.65
#